data_AF-A0AB39RDF9-F1
#
_entry.id   AF-A0AB39RDF9-F1
#
_cell.length_a   1.000
_cell.length_b   1.000
_cell.length_c   1.000
_cell.angle_alpha   90.00
_cell.angle_beta   90.00
_cell.angle_gamma   90.00
#
_symmetry.space_group_name_H-M   'P 1'
#
loop_
_entity.id
_entity.type
_entity.pdbx_description
1 polymer ?
#
loop_
_entity_poly.entity_id
_entity_poly.type
_entity_poly.pdbx_seq_one_letter_code
_entity_poly.pdbx_strand_id
1 'polypeptide(L)'
;MPPQVGRGLLWYCRRTSAHPHLVDVLERALSGDPGGDIGFLDHDEVYDRITDPPGLLAPAAVDEITRALVDVDIDHVLADLPESAEAAASVVGFEGFRGDVRAYLVEHFLALCAFFRGAQLRGQCVVVWID
;
A
#
# COMPACT_ATOMS: atom_id res chain seq x y z
N MET A 1 -6.68 -2.30 16.63
CA MET A 1 -5.52 -2.49 15.73
C MET A 1 -5.38 -1.19 14.94
N PRO A 2 -4.27 -0.45 15.03
CA PRO A 2 -4.13 0.78 14.25
C PRO A 2 -4.17 0.42 12.75
N PRO A 3 -4.85 1.20 11.91
CA PRO A 3 -4.85 0.94 10.48
C PRO A 3 -3.42 1.05 9.94
N GLN A 4 -2.91 -0.02 9.34
CA GLN A 4 -1.64 -0.01 8.64
C GLN A 4 -1.69 1.05 7.53
N VAL A 5 -0.65 1.86 7.45
CA VAL A 5 -0.71 3.17 6.79
C VAL A 5 -1.05 3.12 5.30
N GLY A 6 -0.58 2.11 4.57
CA GLY A 6 -0.93 1.91 3.16
C GLY A 6 -2.41 1.57 2.92
N ARG A 7 -3.10 1.03 3.93
CA ARG A 7 -4.51 0.63 3.80
C ARG A 7 -5.48 1.81 3.79
N GLY A 8 -5.12 2.98 4.32
CA GLY A 8 -5.98 4.16 4.32
C GLY A 8 -6.28 4.68 2.91
N LEU A 9 -5.24 4.82 2.07
CA LEU A 9 -5.39 5.23 0.67
C LEU A 9 -6.14 4.18 -0.16
N LEU A 10 -5.82 2.90 0.06
CA LEU A 10 -6.53 1.79 -0.57
C LEU A 10 -8.02 1.78 -0.19
N TRP A 11 -8.35 2.01 1.09
CA TRP A 11 -9.73 2.08 1.57
C TRP A 11 -10.49 3.25 0.96
N TYR A 12 -9.85 4.42 0.90
CA TYR A 12 -10.38 5.60 0.22
C TYR A 12 -10.72 5.30 -1.24
N CYS A 13 -9.76 4.79 -2.03
CA CYS A 13 -9.94 4.50 -3.45
C CYS A 13 -11.05 3.46 -3.70
N ARG A 14 -11.13 2.42 -2.84
CA ARG A 14 -12.21 1.42 -2.90
C ARG A 14 -13.58 2.04 -2.65
N ARG A 15 -13.68 2.98 -1.72
CA ARG A 15 -14.96 3.58 -1.32
C ARG A 15 -15.46 4.63 -2.32
N THR A 16 -14.55 5.38 -2.93
CA THR A 16 -14.90 6.35 -3.98
C THR A 16 -15.10 5.69 -5.34
N SER A 17 -14.69 4.42 -5.51
CA SER A 17 -14.63 3.74 -6.81
C SER A 17 -13.80 4.51 -7.85
N ALA A 18 -12.97 5.44 -7.39
CA ALA A 18 -12.09 6.23 -8.22
C ALA A 18 -10.81 5.43 -8.46
N HIS A 19 -10.37 5.38 -9.71
CA HIS A 19 -9.09 4.76 -10.12
C HIS A 19 -8.96 3.26 -9.77
N PRO A 20 -9.76 2.37 -10.40
CA PRO A 20 -9.69 0.93 -10.16
C PRO A 20 -8.29 0.34 -10.37
N HIS A 21 -7.53 0.87 -11.35
CA HIS A 21 -6.14 0.46 -11.56
C HIS A 21 -5.23 0.77 -10.36
N LEU A 22 -5.43 1.91 -9.68
CA LEU A 22 -4.67 2.26 -8.48
C LEU A 22 -5.01 1.33 -7.32
N VAL A 23 -6.27 0.90 -7.21
CA VAL A 23 -6.68 -0.10 -6.21
C VAL A 23 -5.91 -1.40 -6.42
N ASP A 24 -5.83 -1.90 -7.65
CA ASP A 24 -5.12 -3.14 -7.96
C ASP A 24 -3.61 -3.02 -7.67
N VAL A 25 -3.01 -1.88 -8.02
CA VAL A 25 -1.58 -1.60 -7.77
C VAL A 25 -1.29 -1.53 -6.28
N LEU A 26 -2.10 -0.81 -5.51
CA LEU A 26 -1.94 -0.70 -4.05
C LEU A 26 -2.19 -2.05 -3.37
N GLU A 27 -3.21 -2.82 -3.79
CA GLU A 27 -3.47 -4.14 -3.24
C GLU A 27 -2.28 -5.07 -3.45
N ARG A 28 -1.75 -5.11 -4.69
CA ARG A 28 -0.58 -5.92 -5.04
C ARG A 28 0.67 -5.46 -4.29
N ALA A 29 0.89 -4.15 -4.16
CA ALA A 29 2.01 -3.59 -3.40
C ALA A 29 1.95 -3.92 -1.90
N LEU A 30 0.74 -4.05 -1.34
CA LEU A 30 0.49 -4.28 0.09
C LEU A 30 0.21 -5.74 0.45
N SER A 31 0.06 -6.63 -0.54
CA SER A 31 -0.23 -8.06 -0.33
C SER A 31 0.81 -8.99 -0.97
N GLY A 32 1.59 -8.49 -1.94
CA GLY A 32 2.50 -9.32 -2.74
C GLY A 32 1.80 -10.08 -3.87
N ASP A 33 2.58 -10.82 -4.66
CA ASP A 33 2.03 -11.69 -5.72
C ASP A 33 1.71 -13.10 -5.18
N PRO A 34 0.60 -13.71 -5.63
CA PRO A 34 0.30 -15.09 -5.31
C PRO A 34 1.31 -16.03 -5.96
N GLY A 35 1.74 -17.07 -5.23
CA GLY A 35 2.57 -18.13 -5.77
C GLY A 35 4.04 -17.76 -6.01
N GLY A 36 4.55 -16.72 -5.35
CA GLY A 36 5.99 -16.49 -5.28
C GLY A 36 6.72 -17.69 -4.67
N ASP A 37 7.98 -17.92 -5.07
CA ASP A 37 8.83 -18.97 -4.47
C ASP A 37 9.30 -18.53 -3.07
N ILE A 38 8.37 -18.58 -2.12
CA ILE A 38 8.54 -18.18 -0.72
C ILE A 38 8.67 -19.39 0.20
N GLY A 39 8.87 -20.60 -0.34
CA GLY A 39 8.95 -21.82 0.48
C GLY A 39 10.07 -21.76 1.52
N PHE A 40 11.10 -20.93 1.28
CA PHE A 40 12.16 -20.67 2.25
C PHE A 40 11.75 -19.74 3.41
N LEU A 41 10.64 -19.01 3.28
CA LEU A 41 10.02 -18.21 4.35
C LEU A 41 8.91 -18.98 5.06
N ASP A 42 8.52 -20.17 4.57
CA ASP A 42 7.40 -20.94 5.10
C ASP A 42 7.81 -21.86 6.28
N HIS A 43 8.30 -21.26 7.37
CA HIS A 43 8.65 -22.01 8.58
C HIS A 43 8.36 -21.28 9.88
N ASP A 44 8.20 -22.05 10.97
CA ASP A 44 7.76 -21.57 12.29
C ASP A 44 8.71 -20.53 12.93
N GLU A 45 9.94 -20.42 12.42
CA GLU A 45 10.92 -19.42 12.88
C GLU A 45 10.73 -18.06 12.19
N VAL A 46 9.94 -18.00 11.11
CA VAL A 46 9.69 -16.81 10.29
C VAL A 46 8.31 -16.22 10.57
N TYR A 47 7.27 -17.03 10.71
CA TYR A 47 5.92 -16.58 11.08
C TYR A 47 5.19 -17.69 11.86
N ASP A 48 4.18 -17.31 12.64
CA ASP A 48 3.50 -18.19 13.60
C ASP A 48 2.60 -19.26 12.95
N ARG A 49 2.51 -19.27 11.60
CA ARG A 49 1.60 -20.11 10.80
C ARG A 49 0.12 -19.97 11.14
N ILE A 50 -0.26 -18.92 11.87
CA ILE A 50 -1.65 -18.60 12.18
C ILE A 50 -2.23 -17.70 11.08
N THR A 51 -1.41 -16.84 10.49
CA THR A 51 -1.77 -15.99 9.34
C THR A 51 -1.24 -16.56 8.02
N ASP A 52 -1.66 -15.97 6.89
CA ASP A 52 -1.13 -16.32 5.57
C ASP A 52 0.39 -16.04 5.50
N PRO A 53 1.17 -16.85 4.77
CA PRO A 53 2.60 -16.63 4.63
C PRO A 53 2.90 -15.27 3.97
N PRO A 54 4.08 -14.67 4.23
CA PRO A 54 4.46 -13.39 3.63
C PRO A 54 4.36 -13.40 2.10
N GLY A 55 3.81 -12.35 1.51
CA GLY A 55 3.78 -12.17 0.07
C GLY A 55 5.18 -11.84 -0.49
N LEU A 56 5.42 -12.17 -1.75
CA LEU A 56 6.66 -11.81 -2.45
C LEU A 56 6.35 -11.07 -3.75
N LEU A 57 7.10 -10.00 -3.99
CA LEU A 57 7.15 -9.31 -5.28
C LEU A 57 8.53 -9.56 -5.88
N ALA A 58 8.56 -10.30 -6.99
CA ALA A 58 9.78 -10.50 -7.76
C ALA A 58 10.26 -9.16 -8.36
N PRO A 59 11.55 -9.03 -8.76
CA PRO A 59 12.07 -7.77 -9.31
C PRO A 59 11.26 -7.21 -10.49
N ALA A 60 10.69 -8.07 -11.34
CA ALA A 60 9.81 -7.65 -12.43
C ALA A 60 8.49 -7.04 -11.92
N ALA A 61 7.90 -7.63 -10.88
CA ALA A 61 6.70 -7.10 -10.24
C ALA A 61 6.98 -5.74 -9.56
N VAL A 62 8.14 -5.61 -8.90
CA VAL A 62 8.60 -4.34 -8.31
C VAL A 62 8.74 -3.26 -9.38
N ASP A 63 9.29 -3.59 -10.55
CA ASP A 63 9.43 -2.69 -11.69
C ASP A 63 8.07 -2.23 -12.24
N GLU A 64 7.11 -3.16 -12.41
CA GLU A 64 5.74 -2.86 -12.84
C GLU A 64 5.01 -1.95 -11.85
N ILE A 65 5.04 -2.30 -10.56
CA ILE A 65 4.40 -1.51 -9.49
C ILE A 65 5.02 -0.12 -9.40
N THR A 66 6.35 -0.02 -9.51
CA THR A 66 7.02 1.28 -9.42
C THR A 66 6.59 2.21 -10.56
N ARG A 67 6.51 1.70 -11.80
CA ARG A 67 6.02 2.51 -12.93
C ARG A 67 4.58 2.96 -12.70
N ALA A 68 3.71 2.04 -12.29
CA ALA A 68 2.32 2.36 -12.04
C ALA A 68 2.14 3.39 -10.92
N LEU A 69 2.93 3.32 -9.84
CA LEU A 69 2.90 4.29 -8.75
C LEU A 69 3.42 5.68 -9.15
N VAL A 70 4.46 5.76 -9.98
CA VAL A 70 5.05 7.04 -10.42
C VAL A 70 4.10 7.81 -11.36
N ASP A 71 3.25 7.11 -12.09
CA ASP A 71 2.28 7.71 -13.02
C ASP A 71 1.03 8.29 -12.31
N VAL A 72 0.89 8.09 -10.99
CA VAL A 72 -0.27 8.55 -10.22
C VAL A 72 -0.13 10.02 -9.83
N ASP A 73 -1.13 10.83 -10.20
CA ASP A 73 -1.35 12.16 -9.64
C ASP A 73 -2.14 12.04 -8.32
N ILE A 74 -1.42 12.04 -7.20
CA ILE A 74 -2.02 11.86 -5.87
C ILE A 74 -2.94 13.03 -5.47
N ASP A 75 -2.65 14.25 -5.93
CA ASP A 75 -3.47 15.41 -5.64
C ASP A 75 -4.83 15.29 -6.35
N HIS A 76 -4.83 14.79 -7.58
CA HIS A 76 -6.05 14.47 -8.31
C HIS A 76 -6.85 13.35 -7.65
N VAL A 77 -6.19 12.26 -7.22
CA VAL A 77 -6.86 11.14 -6.50
C VAL A 77 -7.56 11.65 -5.24
N LEU A 78 -6.93 12.56 -4.50
CA LEU A 78 -7.45 13.13 -3.27
C LEU A 78 -8.31 14.39 -3.48
N ALA A 79 -8.68 14.75 -4.71
CA ALA A 79 -9.42 15.98 -5.00
C ALA A 79 -10.76 16.04 -4.25
N ASP A 80 -11.46 14.91 -4.15
CA ASP A 80 -12.76 14.79 -3.49
C ASP A 80 -12.67 14.46 -1.99
N LEU A 81 -11.46 14.45 -1.42
CA LEU A 81 -11.29 14.22 0.02
C LEU A 81 -11.91 15.40 0.79
N PRO A 82 -12.78 15.13 1.79
CA PRO A 82 -13.42 16.19 2.58
C PRO A 82 -12.41 17.14 3.23
N GLU A 83 -12.74 18.43 3.29
CA GLU A 83 -11.87 19.44 3.92
C GLU A 83 -11.80 19.31 5.45
N SER A 84 -12.91 18.86 6.07
CA SER A 84 -12.93 18.66 7.52
C SER A 84 -12.14 17.40 7.90
N ALA A 85 -11.18 17.53 8.81
CA ALA A 85 -10.34 16.43 9.26
C ALA A 85 -11.14 15.21 9.76
N GLU A 86 -12.25 15.44 10.46
CA GLU A 86 -13.12 14.36 10.97
C GLU A 86 -13.80 13.58 9.83
N ALA A 87 -14.39 14.28 8.85
CA ALA A 87 -15.01 13.62 7.70
C ALA A 87 -13.96 12.92 6.82
N ALA A 88 -12.79 13.54 6.61
CA ALA A 88 -11.69 12.93 5.88
C ALA A 88 -11.23 11.64 6.57
N ALA A 89 -11.03 11.69 7.89
CA ALA A 89 -10.66 10.53 8.70
C ALA A 89 -11.69 9.41 8.61
N SER A 90 -12.99 9.73 8.67
CA SER A 90 -14.07 8.75 8.49
C SER A 90 -14.04 8.11 7.10
N VAL A 91 -13.78 8.91 6.05
CA VAL A 91 -13.74 8.47 4.64
C VAL A 91 -12.47 7.69 4.29
N VAL A 92 -11.46 7.65 5.16
CA VAL A 92 -10.27 6.78 4.99
C VAL A 92 -10.17 5.67 6.04
N GLY A 93 -11.16 5.55 6.94
CA GLY A 93 -11.18 4.53 8.00
C GLY A 93 -10.26 4.82 9.18
N PHE A 94 -9.85 6.07 9.37
CA PHE A 94 -8.96 6.54 10.44
C PHE A 94 -9.75 7.12 11.62
N GLU A 95 -10.72 6.37 12.17
CA GLU A 95 -11.53 6.85 13.29
C GLU A 95 -10.67 7.35 14.45
N GLY A 96 -10.94 8.58 14.91
CA GLY A 96 -10.20 9.23 15.99
C GLY A 96 -8.82 9.80 15.61
N PHE A 97 -8.44 9.79 14.31
CA PHE A 97 -7.19 10.40 13.85
C PHE A 97 -7.19 11.91 14.10
N ARG A 98 -6.05 12.38 14.61
CA ARG A 98 -5.80 13.80 14.90
C ARG A 98 -4.65 14.27 14.02
N GLY A 99 -4.94 15.16 13.09
CA GLY A 99 -3.97 15.72 12.18
C GLY A 99 -4.58 16.02 10.81
N ASP A 100 -3.70 16.39 9.88
CA ASP A 100 -4.07 16.59 8.48
C ASP A 100 -4.05 15.23 7.76
N VAL A 101 -5.24 14.72 7.45
CA VAL A 101 -5.43 13.43 6.76
C VAL A 101 -4.86 13.49 5.34
N ARG A 102 -5.02 14.62 4.63
CA ARG A 102 -4.50 14.76 3.26
C ARG A 102 -2.98 14.71 3.28
N ALA A 103 -2.36 15.54 4.11
CA ALA A 103 -0.90 15.58 4.23
C ALA A 103 -0.33 14.20 4.60
N TYR A 104 -0.99 13.51 5.53
CA TYR A 104 -0.61 12.16 5.93
C TYR A 104 -0.67 11.16 4.77
N LEU A 105 -1.75 11.15 3.98
CA LEU A 105 -1.90 10.25 2.83
C LEU A 105 -0.87 10.54 1.74
N VAL A 106 -0.64 11.83 1.44
CA VAL A 106 0.36 12.25 0.45
C VAL A 106 1.77 11.82 0.88
N GLU A 107 2.15 12.09 2.13
CA GLU A 107 3.47 11.73 2.66
C GLU A 107 3.72 10.22 2.55
N HIS A 108 2.74 9.40 2.95
CA HIS A 108 2.90 7.95 2.93
C HIS A 108 2.85 7.36 1.51
N PHE A 109 2.07 7.97 0.61
CA PHE A 109 2.11 7.61 -0.80
C PHE A 109 3.51 7.87 -1.39
N LEU A 110 4.08 9.05 -1.13
CA LEU A 110 5.43 9.39 -1.58
C LEU A 110 6.51 8.48 -0.96
N ALA A 111 6.35 8.11 0.31
CA ALA A 111 7.23 7.15 0.96
C ALA A 111 7.16 5.76 0.29
N LEU A 112 5.96 5.30 -0.07
CA LEU A 112 5.76 4.05 -0.82
C LEU A 112 6.45 4.10 -2.19
N CYS A 113 6.27 5.19 -2.94
CA CYS A 113 6.95 5.41 -4.22
C CYS A 113 8.47 5.39 -4.06
N ALA A 114 9.01 6.07 -3.05
CA ALA A 114 10.44 6.11 -2.78
C ALA A 114 10.99 4.72 -2.41
N PHE A 115 10.24 3.95 -1.62
CA PHE A 115 10.58 2.57 -1.26
C PHE A 115 10.67 1.68 -2.49
N PHE A 116 9.62 1.63 -3.32
CA PHE A 116 9.56 0.81 -4.53
C PHE A 116 10.62 1.21 -5.55
N ARG A 117 10.86 2.52 -5.74
CA ARG A 117 11.95 3.01 -6.58
C ARG A 117 13.32 2.59 -6.07
N GLY A 118 13.53 2.62 -4.75
CA GLY A 118 14.76 2.12 -4.14
C GLY A 118 15.01 0.64 -4.39
N ALA A 119 13.96 -0.18 -4.32
CA ALA A 119 14.03 -1.61 -4.63
C ALA A 119 14.26 -1.87 -6.14
N GLN A 120 13.54 -1.15 -7.00
CA GLN A 120 13.67 -1.23 -8.47
C GLN A 120 15.11 -0.94 -8.92
N LEU A 121 15.70 0.17 -8.45
CA LEU A 121 17.06 0.57 -8.84
C LEU A 121 18.14 -0.44 -8.44
N ARG A 122 17.86 -1.29 -7.45
CA ARG A 122 18.77 -2.32 -6.95
C ARG A 122 18.43 -3.73 -7.46
N GLY A 123 17.38 -3.87 -8.27
CA GLY A 123 16.89 -5.17 -8.74
C GLY A 123 16.44 -6.10 -7.61
N GLN A 124 15.91 -5.54 -6.52
CA GLN A 124 15.51 -6.29 -5.33
C GLN A 124 14.10 -6.86 -5.45
N CYS A 125 13.85 -7.98 -4.79
CA CYS A 125 12.51 -8.41 -4.44
C CYS A 125 12.00 -7.68 -3.19
N VAL A 126 10.69 -7.63 -3.01
CA VAL A 126 10.05 -7.09 -1.81
C VAL A 126 9.25 -8.20 -1.15
N VAL A 127 9.50 -8.42 0.15
CA VAL A 127 8.70 -9.32 0.99
C VAL A 127 7.68 -8.48 1.75
N VAL A 128 6.42 -8.88 1.67
CA VAL A 128 5.28 -8.19 2.28
C VAL A 128 4.80 -9.02 3.45
N TRP A 129 4.89 -8.45 4.65
CA TRP A 129 4.48 -9.12 5.88
C TRP A 129 3.06 -8.70 6.26
N ILE A 130 2.22 -9.69 6.57
CA ILE A 130 0.89 -9.48 7.13
C ILE A 130 0.98 -9.90 8.61
N ASP A 131 1.34 -8.94 9.47
CA ASP A 131 1.10 -9.05 10.92
C ASP A 131 -0.36 -8.68 11.23
#